data_AF-A0A3N8HNR8-F1
#
_entry.id   AF-A0A3N8HNR8-F1
#
_cell.length_a   1.000
_cell.length_b   1.000
_cell.length_c   1.000
_cell.angle_alpha   90.00
_cell.angle_beta   90.00
_cell.angle_gamma   90.00
#
_symmetry.space_group_name_H-M   'P 1'
#
loop_
_entity.id
_entity.type
_entity.pdbx_description
1 polymer ?
#
loop_
_entity_poly.entity_id
_entity_poly.type
_entity_poly.pdbx_seq_one_letter_code
_entity_poly.pdbx_strand_id
1 'polypeptide(L)' 'MLQAQKFHFGEAFLIGTEMTSKDDDDYVIIFRRFRRTKSGAMLDARKFGIAAWPIKVRKAKE' A
#
# COMPACT_ATOMS: atom_id res chain seq x y z
N MET A 1 -8.42 -12.32 24.42
CA MET A 1 -7.11 -12.77 23.88
C MET A 1 -7.09 -12.49 22.40
N LEU A 2 -6.34 -11.47 21.96
CA LEU A 2 -6.17 -11.17 20.53
C LEU A 2 -4.67 -11.26 20.23
N GLN A 3 -4.29 -12.20 19.37
CA GLN A 3 -2.91 -12.46 18.99
C GLN A 3 -2.32 -11.24 18.28
N ALA A 4 -1.20 -10.73 18.79
CA ALA A 4 -0.39 -9.73 18.12
C ALA A 4 0.40 -10.40 16.98
N GLN A 5 0.09 -10.04 15.74
CA GLN A 5 0.87 -10.42 14.56
C GLN A 5 2.07 -9.45 14.46
N LYS A 6 3.25 -9.93 14.86
CA LYS A 6 4.50 -9.16 14.84
C LYS A 6 4.95 -8.93 13.38
N PHE A 7 4.97 -7.67 12.96
CA PHE A 7 5.81 -7.23 11.84
C PHE A 7 7.01 -6.48 12.41
N HIS A 8 8.18 -7.12 12.34
CA HIS A 8 9.45 -6.44 12.60
C HIS A 8 9.77 -5.56 11.39
N PHE A 9 9.48 -4.27 11.50
CA PHE A 9 10.15 -3.25 10.70
C PHE A 9 11.16 -2.54 11.59
N GLY A 10 12.35 -2.36 11.01
CA GLY A 10 13.58 -1.95 11.67
C GLY A 10 13.48 -0.67 12.49
N GLU A 11 14.48 -0.55 13.35
CA GLU A 11 14.71 0.53 14.29
C GLU A 11 14.50 1.92 13.69
N ALA A 12 13.46 2.61 14.16
CA ALA A 12 13.36 4.06 14.10
C ALA A 12 12.78 4.52 15.43
N PHE A 13 13.69 4.87 16.34
CA PHE A 13 13.40 5.59 17.56
C PHE A 13 12.82 6.95 17.19
N LEU A 14 11.49 7.10 17.26
CA LEU A 14 10.83 8.39 17.24
C LEU A 14 9.79 8.44 18.36
N ILE A 15 10.10 9.29 19.32
CA ILE A 15 9.30 9.65 20.48
C ILE A 15 7.96 10.20 19.98
N GLY A 16 6.88 9.79 20.65
CA GLY A 16 5.49 10.05 20.30
C GLY A 16 5.21 11.41 19.67
N THR A 17 4.90 11.39 18.39
CA THR A 17 4.02 12.35 17.74
C THR A 17 3.35 11.60 16.60
N GLU A 18 2.11 11.17 16.81
CA GLU A 18 1.27 10.63 15.75
C GLU A 18 1.10 11.71 14.67
N MET A 19 1.94 11.68 13.63
CA MET A 19 1.63 12.34 12.37
C MET A 19 0.65 11.45 11.58
N THR A 20 -0.55 11.27 12.14
CA THR A 20 -1.70 10.79 11.37
C THR A 20 -2.22 11.97 10.57
N SER A 21 -1.63 12.18 9.39
CA SER A 21 -2.27 13.03 8.38
C SER A 21 -3.65 12.44 8.11
N LYS A 22 -4.71 13.18 8.44
CA LYS A 22 -6.13 12.79 8.27
C LYS A 22 -6.46 12.28 6.86
N ASP A 23 -5.61 12.57 5.87
CA ASP A 23 -5.73 12.14 4.49
C ASP A 23 -5.39 10.67 4.23
N ASP A 24 -4.64 9.97 5.11
CA ASP A 24 -4.27 8.55 4.87
C ASP A 24 -5.44 7.58 5.15
N ASP A 25 -6.44 7.99 5.93
CA ASP A 25 -7.62 7.16 6.24
C ASP A 25 -8.54 6.94 5.04
N ASP A 26 -8.51 7.85 4.06
CA ASP A 26 -9.37 7.84 2.88
C ASP A 26 -8.85 6.94 1.76
N TYR A 27 -7.64 6.37 1.88
CA TYR A 27 -7.04 5.55 0.82
C TYR A 27 -6.73 4.14 1.32
N VAL A 28 -6.87 3.18 0.41
CA VAL A 28 -6.39 1.80 0.57
C VAL A 28 -5.35 1.50 -0.49
N ILE A 29 -4.31 0.77 -0.12
CA ILE A 29 -3.32 0.26 -1.06
C ILE A 29 -3.76 -1.15 -1.46
N ILE A 30 -4.03 -1.35 -2.75
CA ILE A 30 -4.26 -2.67 -3.32
C ILE A 30 -3.04 -3.10 -4.15
N PHE A 31 -2.77 -4.40 -4.17
CA PHE A 31 -1.68 -4.96 -4.96
C PHE A 31 -2.23 -5.69 -6.18
N ARG A 32 -1.81 -5.30 -7.39
CA ARG A 32 -2.24 -5.95 -8.64
C ARG A 32 -1.05 -6.37 -9.48
N ARG A 33 -1.05 -7.61 -9.96
CA ARG A 33 -0.03 -8.11 -10.88
C ARG A 33 -0.04 -7.36 -12.22
N PHE A 34 -1.24 -7.10 -12.74
CA PHE A 34 -1.42 -6.41 -14.01
C PHE A 34 -1.84 -4.97 -13.79
N ARG A 35 -1.21 -4.04 -14.50
CA ARG A 35 -1.55 -2.61 -14.50
C ARG A 35 -1.70 -2.13 -15.94
N ARG A 36 -2.75 -1.34 -16.22
CA ARG A 36 -2.87 -0.62 -17.49
C ARG A 36 -2.17 0.73 -17.40
N THR A 37 -1.43 1.08 -18.46
CA THR A 37 -0.84 2.42 -18.62
C THR A 37 -1.90 3.40 -19.14
N LYS A 38 -1.58 4.70 -19.11
CA LYS A 38 -2.44 5.74 -19.71
C LYS A 38 -2.64 5.54 -21.22
N SER A 39 -1.67 4.93 -21.90
CA SER A 39 -1.76 4.56 -23.32
C SER A 39 -2.56 3.29 -23.59
N GLY A 40 -3.09 2.63 -22.56
CA GLY A 40 -3.87 1.38 -22.70
C GLY A 40 -3.03 0.10 -22.73
N ALA A 41 -1.70 0.20 -22.72
CA ALA A 41 -0.82 -0.98 -22.67
C ALA A 41 -0.93 -1.71 -21.33
N MET A 42 -0.79 -3.04 -21.34
CA MET A 42 -0.86 -3.87 -20.13
C MET A 42 0.53 -4.29 -19.66
N LEU A 43 0.88 -3.92 -18.43
CA LEU A 43 2.15 -4.25 -17.79
C LEU A 43 1.96 -5.41 -16.79
N ASP A 44 2.80 -6.44 -16.89
CA ASP A 44 2.89 -7.53 -15.91
C ASP A 44 4.05 -7.27 -14.96
N ALA A 45 3.77 -7.13 -13.66
CA ALA A 45 4.74 -6.92 -12.60
C ALA A 45 5.92 -7.91 -12.64
N ARG A 46 5.64 -9.20 -12.95
CA ARG A 46 6.69 -10.23 -12.96
C ARG A 46 7.74 -10.01 -14.03
N LYS A 47 7.37 -9.37 -15.16
CA LYS A 47 8.34 -8.99 -16.21
C LYS A 47 9.35 -7.95 -15.72
N PHE A 48 9.04 -7.25 -14.63
CA PHE A 48 9.89 -6.24 -14.00
C PHE A 48 10.52 -6.74 -12.68
N GLY A 49 10.47 -8.05 -12.40
CA GLY A 49 11.08 -8.63 -11.21
C GLY A 49 10.36 -8.33 -9.90
N ILE A 50 9.15 -7.75 -9.94
CA ILE A 50 8.34 -7.46 -8.75
C ILE A 50 7.09 -8.35 -8.71
N ALA A 51 6.56 -8.63 -7.52
CA ALA A 51 5.41 -9.51 -7.36
C ALA A 51 4.10 -8.86 -7.83
N ALA A 52 3.88 -7.58 -7.50
CA ALA A 52 2.69 -6.82 -7.84
C ALA A 52 2.92 -5.31 -7.78
N TRP A 53 2.10 -4.54 -8.50
CA TRP A 53 2.06 -3.09 -8.45
C TRP A 53 1.23 -2.61 -7.25
N PRO A 54 1.76 -1.71 -6.40
CA PRO A 54 0.96 -1.02 -5.39
C PRO A 54 0.10 0.07 -6.06
N ILE A 55 -1.19 0.09 -5.76
CA ILE A 55 -2.15 1.05 -6.30
C ILE A 55 -2.91 1.68 -5.14
N LYS A 56 -2.79 3.00 -4.99
CA LYS A 56 -3.60 3.78 -4.05
C LYS A 56 -5.00 3.97 -4.65
N VAL A 57 -6.01 3.48 -3.95
CA VAL A 57 -7.42 3.60 -4.31
C VAL A 57 -8.11 4.36 -3.19
N ARG A 58 -8.93 5.36 -3.53
CA ARG A 58 -9.74 6.05 -2.54
C ARG A 58 -10.84 5.10 -2.05
N LYS A 59 -11.02 4.95 -0.74
CA LYS A 59 -12.16 4.22 -0.16
C LYS A 59 -13.44 4.86 -0.70
N ALA A 60 -14.36 4.03 -1.18
CA ALA A 60 -15.71 4.50 -1.42
C ALA A 60 -16.29 4.90 -0.06
N LYS A 61 -16.83 6.11 0.04
CA LYS A 61 -17.56 6.55 1.23
C LYS A 61 -18.85 5.73 1.28
N GLU A 62 -18.94 4.82 2.25
CA GLU A 62 -20.18 4.09 2.58
C GLU A 62 -21.30 5.04 3.02
#